data_AF-A0A538MRQ1-F1
#
_entry.id   AF-A0A538MRQ1-F1
#
_cell.length_a   1.000
_cell.length_b   1.000
_cell.length_c   1.000
_cell.angle_alpha   90.00
_cell.angle_beta   90.00
_cell.angle_gamma   90.00
#
_symmetry.space_group_name_H-M   'P 1'
#
loop_
_entity.id
_entity.type
_entity.pdbx_description
1 polymer ?
#
loop_
_entity_poly.entity_id
_entity_poly.type
_entity_poly.pdbx_seq_one_letter_code
_entity_poly.pdbx_strand_id
1 'polypeptide(L)'
;MARVGSEIDEQVAFLEPLLGTALTAYVAGADEPRDVARWHAGSGLSDAGRRRLETAYRIALLFELANATGRMRAWLREVDPDSWQPCPAQRIRHADDQFELGGVEAAAGDYLGIKPVGGPVPRPRVAAWAH
;
A
#
# COMPACT_ATOMS: atom_id res chain seq x y z
N MET A 1 -2.53 1.12 -32.01
CA MET A 1 -1.51 0.31 -31.31
C MET A 1 -1.58 0.67 -29.84
N ALA A 2 -2.13 -0.21 -29.00
CA ALA A 2 -2.08 -0.02 -27.55
C ALA A 2 -0.62 -0.19 -27.11
N ARG A 3 -0.04 0.79 -26.42
CA ARG A 3 1.18 0.56 -25.65
C ARG A 3 0.79 -0.46 -24.58
N VAL A 4 1.29 -1.68 -24.68
CA VAL A 4 1.36 -2.54 -23.49
C VAL A 4 2.37 -1.85 -22.59
N GLY A 5 1.88 -1.14 -21.58
CA GLY A 5 2.73 -0.58 -20.54
C GLY A 5 3.47 -1.73 -19.85
N SER A 6 4.67 -1.47 -19.33
CA SER A 6 5.26 -2.45 -18.41
C SER A 6 4.36 -2.60 -17.18
N GLU A 7 4.35 -3.76 -16.51
CA GLU A 7 3.56 -3.95 -15.28
C GLU A 7 3.83 -2.85 -14.23
N ILE A 8 5.09 -2.40 -14.14
CA ILE A 8 5.49 -1.27 -13.29
C ILE A 8 4.81 0.03 -13.73
N ASP A 9 4.73 0.30 -15.03
CA ASP A 9 4.06 1.48 -15.58
C ASP A 9 2.57 1.49 -15.21
N GLU A 10 1.90 0.34 -15.33
CA GLU A 10 0.49 0.18 -14.93
C GLU A 10 0.29 0.41 -13.42
N GLN A 11 1.15 -0.18 -12.59
CA GLN A 11 1.11 0.00 -11.14
C GLN A 11 1.32 1.47 -10.74
N VAL A 12 2.31 2.15 -11.35
CA VAL A 12 2.57 3.58 -11.07
C VAL A 12 1.41 4.44 -11.55
N ALA A 13 0.92 4.21 -12.77
CA ALA A 13 -0.20 4.96 -13.35
C ALA A 13 -1.49 4.82 -12.52
N PHE A 14 -1.68 3.69 -11.83
CA PHE A 14 -2.79 3.50 -10.91
C PHE A 14 -2.56 4.19 -9.56
N LEU A 15 -1.36 4.04 -8.98
CA LEU A 15 -1.05 4.54 -7.64
C LEU A 15 -0.85 6.05 -7.57
N GLU A 16 -0.24 6.66 -8.58
CA GLU A 16 0.07 8.09 -8.60
C GLU A 16 -1.15 9.02 -8.42
N PRO A 17 -2.27 8.87 -9.16
CA PRO A 17 -3.45 9.71 -8.94
C PRO A 17 -4.10 9.47 -7.56
N LEU A 18 -3.95 8.28 -6.99
CA LEU A 18 -4.54 7.91 -5.69
C LEU A 18 -3.72 8.43 -4.51
N LEU A 19 -2.40 8.32 -4.58
CA LEU A 19 -1.48 8.57 -3.48
C LEU A 19 -0.75 9.91 -3.60
N GLY A 20 -0.58 10.39 -4.84
CA GLY A 20 0.34 11.44 -5.23
C GLY A 20 1.78 10.90 -5.42
N THR A 21 2.53 11.52 -6.35
CA THR A 21 3.88 11.11 -6.76
C THR A 21 4.82 10.86 -5.58
N ALA A 22 4.83 11.75 -4.57
CA ALA A 22 5.75 11.64 -3.44
C ALA A 22 5.47 10.41 -2.57
N LEU A 23 4.21 10.05 -2.34
CA LEU A 23 3.88 8.87 -1.54
C LEU A 23 4.12 7.59 -2.34
N THR A 24 3.81 7.59 -3.64
CA THR A 24 4.15 6.47 -4.55
C THR A 24 5.65 6.20 -4.57
N ALA A 25 6.46 7.26 -4.70
CA ALA A 25 7.92 7.16 -4.61
C ALA A 25 8.37 6.57 -3.26
N TYR A 26 7.82 7.10 -2.18
CA TYR A 26 8.18 6.72 -0.82
C TYR A 26 7.91 5.24 -0.53
N VAL A 27 6.72 4.72 -0.86
CA VAL A 27 6.37 3.31 -0.60
C VAL A 27 7.22 2.36 -1.44
N ALA A 28 7.56 2.73 -2.66
CA ALA A 28 8.47 1.95 -3.51
C ALA A 28 9.94 2.03 -3.05
N GLY A 29 10.25 2.81 -2.01
CA GLY A 29 11.58 2.92 -1.42
C GLY A 29 12.51 3.93 -2.10
N ALA A 30 11.98 4.82 -2.94
CA ALA A 30 12.76 5.91 -3.50
C ALA A 30 12.97 7.03 -2.47
N ASP A 31 14.12 7.69 -2.58
CA ASP A 31 14.43 8.88 -1.80
C ASP A 31 13.87 10.15 -2.44
N GLU A 32 13.70 10.16 -3.78
CA GLU A 32 13.26 11.33 -4.52
C GLU A 32 12.06 11.06 -5.43
N PRO A 33 11.04 11.95 -5.46
CA PRO A 33 9.86 11.78 -6.33
C PRO A 33 10.16 11.72 -7.83
N ARG A 34 11.31 12.27 -8.27
CA ARG A 34 11.72 12.28 -9.68
C ARG A 34 11.97 10.88 -10.26
N ASP A 35 12.19 9.89 -9.40
CA ASP A 35 12.41 8.51 -9.84
C ASP A 35 11.13 7.86 -10.40
N VAL A 36 9.94 8.33 -9.98
CA VAL A 36 8.64 7.83 -10.46
C VAL A 36 8.50 8.01 -11.97
N ALA A 37 8.92 9.16 -12.50
CA ALA A 37 8.89 9.42 -13.94
C ALA A 37 9.74 8.42 -14.75
N ARG A 38 10.82 7.87 -14.15
CA ARG A 38 11.69 6.89 -14.80
C ARG A 38 11.08 5.49 -14.82
N TRP A 39 10.21 5.18 -13.86
CA TRP A 39 9.55 3.88 -13.74
C TRP A 39 8.46 3.67 -14.81
N HIS A 40 7.81 4.74 -15.26
CA HIS A 40 6.94 4.70 -16.44
C HIS A 40 7.68 4.24 -17.71
N ALA A 41 8.99 4.45 -17.77
CA ALA A 41 9.85 3.93 -18.85
C ALA A 41 10.35 2.50 -18.61
N GLY A 42 9.88 1.82 -17.55
CA GLY A 42 10.23 0.43 -17.22
C GLY A 42 11.64 0.23 -16.65
N SER A 43 12.31 1.30 -16.20
CA SER A 43 13.70 1.23 -15.72
C SER A 43 13.89 1.91 -14.36
N GLY A 44 14.91 1.51 -13.60
CA GLY A 44 15.36 2.22 -12.40
C GLY A 44 14.74 1.79 -11.07
N LEU A 45 13.81 0.82 -11.07
CA LEU A 45 13.26 0.24 -9.83
C LEU A 45 13.96 -1.08 -9.49
N SER A 46 14.51 -1.18 -8.27
CA SER A 46 15.13 -2.40 -7.74
C SER A 46 14.10 -3.50 -7.51
N ASP A 47 14.53 -4.75 -7.37
CA ASP A 47 13.61 -5.87 -7.12
C ASP A 47 12.81 -5.70 -5.81
N ALA A 48 13.44 -5.14 -4.77
CA ALA A 48 12.75 -4.79 -3.53
C ALA A 48 11.71 -3.68 -3.78
N GLY A 49 12.06 -2.64 -4.53
CA GLY A 49 11.13 -1.58 -4.90
C GLY A 49 9.95 -2.08 -5.72
N ARG A 50 10.17 -3.03 -6.63
CA ARG A 50 9.11 -3.69 -7.41
C ARG A 50 8.12 -4.43 -6.51
N ARG A 51 8.61 -5.26 -5.57
CA ARG A 51 7.73 -5.96 -4.61
C ARG A 51 6.91 -4.99 -3.75
N ARG A 52 7.55 -3.92 -3.27
CA ARG A 52 6.88 -2.88 -2.47
C ARG A 52 5.79 -2.16 -3.28
N LEU A 53 6.09 -1.81 -4.53
CA LEU A 53 5.15 -1.17 -5.45
C LEU A 53 3.98 -2.10 -5.78
N GLU A 54 4.26 -3.37 -6.07
CA GLU A 54 3.25 -4.40 -6.32
C GLU A 54 2.34 -4.59 -5.10
N THR A 55 2.89 -4.66 -3.89
CA THR A 55 2.09 -4.71 -2.65
C THR A 55 1.25 -3.46 -2.47
N ALA A 56 1.79 -2.26 -2.69
CA ALA A 56 1.01 -1.02 -2.64
C ALA A 56 -0.15 -1.05 -3.64
N TYR A 57 0.07 -1.56 -4.86
CA TYR A 57 -0.95 -1.74 -5.87
C TYR A 57 -2.02 -2.75 -5.44
N ARG A 58 -1.64 -3.93 -4.91
CA ARG A 58 -2.60 -4.91 -4.38
C ARG A 58 -3.45 -4.36 -3.24
N ILE A 59 -2.86 -3.56 -2.34
CA ILE A 59 -3.63 -2.84 -1.30
C ILE A 59 -4.59 -1.84 -1.94
N ALA A 60 -4.15 -1.08 -2.94
CA ALA A 60 -4.98 -0.10 -3.61
C ALA A 60 -6.21 -0.76 -4.27
N LEU A 61 -6.04 -1.95 -4.86
CA LEU A 61 -7.15 -2.76 -5.38
C LEU A 61 -8.12 -3.21 -4.29
N LEU A 62 -7.65 -3.54 -3.08
CA LEU A 62 -8.54 -3.82 -1.94
C LEU A 62 -9.38 -2.59 -1.56
N PHE A 63 -8.76 -1.41 -1.53
CA PHE A 63 -9.46 -0.15 -1.27
C PHE A 63 -10.44 0.21 -2.39
N GLU A 64 -10.11 -0.09 -3.65
CA GLU A 64 -11.02 0.07 -4.79
C GLU A 64 -12.23 -0.85 -4.69
N LEU A 65 -12.00 -2.15 -4.44
CA LEU A 65 -13.07 -3.14 -4.25
C LEU A 65 -14.03 -2.76 -3.11
N ALA A 66 -13.51 -2.15 -2.05
CA ALA A 66 -14.28 -1.65 -0.92
C ALA A 66 -14.91 -0.26 -1.14
N ASN A 67 -14.82 0.32 -2.34
CA ASN A 67 -15.23 1.70 -2.65
C ASN A 67 -14.68 2.73 -1.64
N ALA A 68 -13.43 2.52 -1.24
CA ALA A 68 -12.78 3.19 -0.13
C ALA A 68 -11.52 3.95 -0.52
N THR A 69 -11.20 4.06 -1.82
CA THR A 69 -9.96 4.67 -2.35
C THR A 69 -9.60 6.01 -1.69
N GLY A 70 -10.58 6.88 -1.45
CA GLY A 70 -10.39 8.16 -0.75
C GLY A 70 -9.80 8.07 0.67
N ARG A 71 -9.88 6.90 1.32
CA ARG A 71 -9.31 6.63 2.66
C ARG A 71 -7.88 6.09 2.60
N MET A 72 -7.44 5.53 1.48
CA MET A 72 -6.15 4.83 1.39
C MET A 72 -4.98 5.75 1.77
N ARG A 73 -5.01 6.99 1.27
CA ARG A 73 -3.96 7.97 1.50
C ARG A 73 -3.85 8.36 2.99
N ALA A 74 -4.98 8.42 3.70
CA ALA A 74 -5.01 8.68 5.14
C ALA A 74 -4.48 7.46 5.91
N TRP A 75 -5.04 6.29 5.63
CA TRP A 75 -4.65 5.02 6.25
C TRP A 75 -3.14 4.74 6.14
N LEU A 76 -2.53 4.98 4.98
CA LEU A 76 -1.07 4.80 4.80
C LEU A 76 -0.21 5.65 5.75
N ARG A 77 -0.75 6.75 6.27
CA ARG A 77 -0.07 7.66 7.21
C ARG A 77 -0.55 7.51 8.66
N GLU A 78 -1.61 6.76 8.90
CA GLU A 78 -2.13 6.53 10.24
C GLU A 78 -1.11 5.73 11.05
N VAL A 79 -0.85 6.20 12.28
CA VAL A 79 -0.12 5.45 13.29
C VAL A 79 -1.15 4.96 14.28
N ASP A 80 -1.20 3.65 14.49
CA ASP A 80 -2.01 3.07 15.56
C ASP A 80 -1.29 3.33 16.90
N PRO A 81 -1.89 4.14 17.81
CA PRO A 81 -1.27 4.50 19.09
C PRO A 81 -0.94 3.29 19.97
N ASP A 82 -1.68 2.20 19.82
CA ASP A 82 -1.61 1.05 20.71
C ASP A 82 -0.64 -0.02 20.22
N SER A 83 -0.32 -0.04 18.93
CA SER A 83 0.47 -1.13 18.31
C SER A 83 1.98 -0.87 18.31
N TRP A 84 2.44 0.35 18.63
CA TRP A 84 3.83 0.81 18.45
C TRP A 84 4.39 0.58 17.03
N GLN A 85 3.55 0.19 16.07
CA GLN A 85 3.98 -0.11 14.73
C GLN A 85 4.10 1.19 13.93
N PRO A 86 5.13 1.31 13.07
CA PRO A 86 5.21 2.37 12.09
C PRO A 86 3.94 2.42 11.23
N CYS A 87 3.65 3.58 10.65
CA CYS A 87 2.51 3.68 9.73
C CYS A 87 2.67 2.72 8.54
N PRO A 88 1.58 2.31 7.87
CA PRO A 88 1.66 1.34 6.78
C PRO A 88 2.63 1.75 5.66
N ALA A 89 2.73 3.04 5.33
CA ALA A 89 3.71 3.51 4.34
C ALA A 89 5.16 3.26 4.79
N GLN A 90 5.49 3.45 6.07
CA GLN A 90 6.81 3.13 6.61
C GLN A 90 7.06 1.64 6.57
N ARG A 91 6.07 0.82 6.96
CA ARG A 91 6.19 -0.63 6.91
C ARG A 91 6.46 -1.13 5.49
N ILE A 92 5.75 -0.61 4.47
CA ILE A 92 6.00 -0.98 3.07
C ILE A 92 7.41 -0.53 2.64
N ARG A 93 7.79 0.73 2.92
CA ARG A 93 9.10 1.27 2.51
C ARG A 93 10.26 0.46 3.07
N HIS A 94 10.15 -0.01 4.31
CA HIS A 94 11.22 -0.70 5.02
C HIS A 94 11.12 -2.22 4.98
N ALA A 95 10.08 -2.77 4.36
CA ALA A 95 9.94 -4.22 4.28
C ALA A 95 11.06 -4.84 3.45
N ASP A 96 11.73 -5.84 4.02
CA ASP A 96 12.84 -6.54 3.36
C ASP A 96 12.39 -7.83 2.66
N ASP A 97 11.25 -8.39 3.09
CA ASP A 97 10.71 -9.63 2.55
C ASP A 97 9.19 -9.60 2.30
N GLN A 98 8.68 -10.69 1.73
CA GLN A 98 7.27 -10.85 1.38
C GLN A 98 6.37 -11.05 2.61
N PHE A 99 6.91 -11.55 3.73
CA PHE A 99 6.14 -11.79 4.94
C PHE A 99 5.74 -10.46 5.59
N GLU A 100 6.67 -9.51 5.68
CA GLU A 100 6.39 -8.16 6.18
C GLU A 100 5.37 -7.43 5.30
N LEU A 101 5.53 -7.50 3.98
CA LEU A 101 4.58 -6.94 3.00
C LEU A 101 3.19 -7.58 3.12
N GLY A 102 3.12 -8.90 3.25
CA GLY A 102 1.87 -9.63 3.50
C GLY A 102 1.18 -9.22 4.80
N GLY A 103 1.96 -8.91 5.84
CA GLY A 103 1.45 -8.35 7.09
C GLY A 103 0.83 -6.94 6.93
N VAL A 104 1.25 -6.15 5.94
CA VAL A 104 0.61 -4.85 5.65
C VAL A 104 -0.68 -5.04 4.85
N GLU A 105 -0.68 -5.96 3.89
CA GLU A 105 -1.89 -6.33 3.13
C GLU A 105 -3.01 -6.88 4.03
N ALA A 106 -2.66 -7.77 4.96
CA ALA A 106 -3.60 -8.25 5.97
C ALA A 106 -4.15 -7.10 6.81
N ALA A 107 -3.29 -6.14 7.19
CA ALA A 107 -3.71 -4.98 7.95
C ALA A 107 -4.69 -4.08 7.19
N ALA A 108 -4.53 -3.94 5.87
CA ALA A 108 -5.46 -3.23 5.00
C ALA A 108 -6.82 -3.95 4.92
N GLY A 109 -6.82 -5.26 4.72
CA GLY A 109 -8.05 -6.07 4.66
C GLY A 109 -8.90 -5.88 5.91
N ASP A 110 -8.28 -6.03 7.07
CA ASP A 110 -8.97 -5.82 8.34
C ASP A 110 -9.44 -4.37 8.58
N TYR A 111 -8.66 -3.35 8.16
CA TYR A 111 -9.08 -1.94 8.23
C TYR A 111 -10.36 -1.71 7.40
N LEU A 112 -10.47 -2.40 6.26
CA LEU A 112 -11.62 -2.35 5.38
C LEU A 112 -12.76 -3.29 5.84
N GLY A 113 -12.56 -4.08 6.90
CA GLY A 113 -13.52 -5.11 7.33
C GLY A 113 -13.64 -6.30 6.37
N ILE A 114 -12.66 -6.48 5.47
CA ILE A 114 -12.57 -7.61 4.54
C ILE A 114 -11.93 -8.78 5.29
N LYS A 115 -12.72 -9.77 5.70
CA LYS A 115 -12.19 -10.99 6.34
C LYS A 115 -11.42 -11.84 5.33
N PRO A 116 -10.25 -12.40 5.70
CA PRO A 116 -9.57 -13.39 4.86
C PRO A 116 -10.44 -14.63 4.69
N VAL A 117 -10.41 -15.23 3.50
CA VAL A 117 -11.02 -16.54 3.22
C VAL A 117 -10.17 -17.62 3.90
N GLY A 118 -10.39 -17.87 5.19
CA GLY A 118 -9.79 -18.98 5.94
C GLY A 118 -9.31 -18.64 7.36
N GLY A 119 -10.19 -18.74 8.36
CA GLY A 119 -9.85 -18.80 9.79
C GLY A 119 -9.61 -17.45 10.50
N PRO A 120 -9.88 -17.32 11.82
CA PRO A 120 -10.08 -16.02 12.44
C PRO A 120 -8.76 -15.39 12.92
N VAL A 121 -8.59 -14.09 12.65
CA VAL A 121 -7.78 -13.21 13.49
C VAL A 121 -8.74 -12.26 14.22
N PRO A 122 -8.80 -12.26 15.57
CA PRO A 122 -9.68 -11.36 16.29
C PRO A 122 -9.05 -9.96 16.31
N ARG A 123 -9.83 -8.95 15.89
CA ARG A 123 -9.53 -7.56 16.22
C ARG A 123 -10.41 -7.09 17.38
N PRO A 124 -9.86 -6.33 18.33
CA PRO A 124 -10.62 -5.79 19.45
C PRO A 124 -11.79 -4.95 18.96
N ARG A 125 -12.96 -5.15 19.58
CA ARG A 125 -14.15 -4.35 19.38
C ARG A 125 -13.83 -2.90 19.71
N VAL A 126 -13.76 -2.04 18.72
CA VAL A 126 -13.97 -0.60 18.92
C VAL A 126 -15.44 -0.38 19.34
N ALA A 127 -15.59 0.43 20.39
CA ALA A 127 -16.80 1.02 20.97
C ALA A 127 -17.57 0.23 22.05
N ALA A 128 -17.37 0.65 23.31
CA ALA A 128 -18.47 1.02 24.20
C ALA A 128 -17.96 2.01 25.26
N TRP A 129 -17.84 3.29 24.90
CA TRP A 129 -17.89 4.39 25.87
C TRP A 129 -19.23 5.08 25.65
N ALA A 130 -20.22 4.71 26.45
CA ALA A 130 -21.42 5.49 26.71
C ALA A 130 -21.45 5.71 28.22
N HIS A 131 -21.32 6.98 28.61
CA HIS A 131 -21.50 7.62 29.91
C HIS A 131 -21.37 6.79 31.19
#